data_AF-A0A936UL02-F1
#
_entry.id   AF-A0A936UL02-F1
#
_cell.length_a   1.000
_cell.length_b   1.000
_cell.length_c   1.000
_cell.angle_alpha   90.00
_cell.angle_beta   90.00
_cell.angle_gamma   90.00
#
_symmetry.space_group_name_H-M   'P 1'
#
loop_
_entity.id
_entity.type
_entity.pdbx_description
1 polymer ?
#
loop_
_entity_poly.entity_id
_entity_poly.type
_entity_poly.pdbx_seq_one_letter_code
_entity_poly.pdbx_strand_id
1 'polypeptide(L)'
;MLKKKISGASPFIFMFTVIMFLGVTFSGDDDIYEKINRNMDLFGQVYKEIALNYVDEIDADKFMTAGIEGMLSTLDPYTNYIDEKSRDQMDLITTGKYGGSGFP
;
A
#
# COMPACT_ATOMS: atom_id res chain seq x y z
N MET A 1 44.09 30.43 42.56
CA MET A 1 42.77 30.88 42.07
C MET A 1 42.64 30.44 40.62
N LEU A 2 41.67 29.60 40.26
CA LEU A 2 41.13 29.40 38.89
C LEU A 2 40.05 28.29 38.93
N LYS A 3 38.89 28.59 39.53
CA LYS A 3 37.65 27.84 39.24
C LYS A 3 36.95 28.55 38.09
N LYS A 4 37.26 28.18 36.85
CA LYS A 4 36.49 28.64 35.68
C LYS A 4 35.15 27.92 35.70
N LYS A 5 34.16 28.63 36.25
CA LYS A 5 32.73 28.33 36.23
C LYS A 5 32.34 28.01 34.78
N ILE A 6 32.20 26.72 34.47
CA ILE A 6 31.56 26.26 33.23
C ILE A 6 30.08 26.62 33.39
N SER A 7 29.78 27.83 32.92
CA SER A 7 28.47 28.47 32.93
C SER A 7 27.44 27.56 32.26
N GLY A 8 26.21 27.57 32.80
CA GLY A 8 25.11 26.62 32.58
C GLY A 8 24.55 26.46 31.15
N ALA A 9 25.35 26.72 30.12
CA ALA A 9 25.06 26.45 28.71
C ALA A 9 25.59 25.08 28.23
N SER A 10 26.54 24.46 28.94
CA SER A 10 27.11 23.15 28.57
C SER A 10 26.11 21.98 28.50
N PRO A 11 25.08 21.84 29.38
CA PRO A 11 24.11 20.76 29.25
C PRO A 11 23.11 20.99 28.11
N PHE A 12 22.78 22.26 27.80
CA PHE A 12 21.89 22.59 26.67
C PHE A 12 22.54 22.34 25.32
N ILE A 13 23.82 22.69 25.16
CA ILE A 13 24.58 22.43 23.93
C ILE A 13 24.75 20.91 23.74
N PHE A 14 24.99 20.17 24.83
CA PHE A 14 25.07 18.70 24.79
C PHE A 14 23.73 18.06 24.43
N MET A 15 22.63 18.53 25.00
CA MET A 15 21.28 18.06 24.65
C MET A 15 20.92 18.37 23.20
N PHE A 16 21.29 19.56 22.71
CA PHE A 16 21.10 19.93 21.31
C PHE A 16 21.93 19.04 20.37
N THR A 17 23.18 18.72 20.72
CA THR A 17 24.01 17.81 19.92
C THR A 17 23.50 16.37 19.95
N VAL A 18 22.98 15.89 21.08
CA VAL A 18 22.34 14.57 21.16
C VAL A 18 21.06 14.51 20.32
N ILE A 19 20.23 15.54 20.33
CA ILE A 19 19.02 15.62 19.50
C ILE A 19 19.38 15.65 18.00
N MET A 20 20.41 16.42 17.62
CA MET A 20 20.89 16.48 16.24
C MET A 20 21.46 15.13 15.78
N PHE A 21 22.19 14.43 16.65
CA PHE A 21 22.75 13.11 16.34
C PHE A 21 21.67 12.02 16.25
N LEU A 22 20.61 12.10 17.06
CA LEU A 22 19.44 11.21 16.98
C LEU A 22 18.63 11.42 15.70
N GLY A 23 18.53 12.67 15.22
CA GLY A 23 17.83 13.00 13.98
C GLY A 23 18.51 12.45 12.72
N VAL A 24 19.84 12.31 12.74
CA VAL A 24 20.64 11.82 11.60
C VAL A 24 20.53 10.29 11.42
N THR A 25 20.16 9.54 12.46
CA THR A 25 20.04 8.07 12.37
C THR A 25 18.76 7.56 11.70
N PHE A 26 17.77 8.42 11.43
CA PHE A 26 16.58 8.06 10.65
C PHE A 26 16.86 8.27 9.16
N SER A 27 17.59 7.36 8.55
CA SER A 27 17.70 7.26 7.08
C SER A 27 17.37 5.83 6.71
N GLY A 28 16.07 5.51 6.70
CA GLY A 28 15.56 4.17 6.46
C GLY A 28 14.58 4.17 5.29
N ASP A 29 15.00 3.57 4.18
CA ASP A 29 14.15 3.01 3.12
C ASP A 29 13.09 3.92 2.44
N ASP A 30 13.22 5.24 2.54
CA ASP A 30 12.29 6.22 1.93
C ASP A 30 12.10 6.02 0.40
N ASP A 31 13.08 5.47 -0.29
CA ASP A 31 13.09 5.33 -1.76
C ASP A 31 11.94 4.43 -2.28
N ILE A 32 11.67 3.29 -1.63
CA ILE A 32 10.60 2.39 -2.07
C ILE A 32 9.23 3.01 -1.82
N TYR A 33 9.03 3.61 -0.65
CA TYR A 33 7.76 4.27 -0.31
C TYR A 33 7.49 5.47 -1.22
N GLU A 34 8.52 6.27 -1.54
CA GLU A 34 8.41 7.37 -2.49
C GLU A 34 8.02 6.86 -3.89
N LYS A 35 8.67 5.79 -4.37
CA LYS A 35 8.37 5.16 -5.66
C LYS A 35 6.93 4.63 -5.72
N ILE A 36 6.47 3.95 -4.67
CA ILE A 36 5.10 3.43 -4.60
C ILE A 36 4.08 4.57 -4.67
N ASN A 37 4.25 5.62 -3.86
CA ASN A 37 3.32 6.75 -3.83
C ASN A 37 3.26 7.44 -5.19
N ARG A 38 4.41 7.73 -5.79
CA ARG A 38 4.49 8.35 -7.12
C ARG A 38 3.79 7.51 -8.20
N ASN A 39 3.99 6.20 -8.18
CA ASN A 39 3.37 5.30 -9.16
C ASN A 39 1.86 5.16 -8.93
N MET A 40 1.42 5.19 -7.67
CA MET A 40 -0.01 5.13 -7.32
C MET A 40 -0.74 6.41 -7.74
N ASP A 41 -0.11 7.57 -7.59
CA ASP A 41 -0.65 8.84 -8.08
C ASP A 41 -0.78 8.84 -9.61
N LEU A 42 0.22 8.33 -10.31
CA LEU A 42 0.20 8.20 -11.77
C LEU A 42 -0.92 7.25 -12.22
N PHE A 43 -1.04 6.08 -11.58
CA PHE A 43 -2.09 5.11 -11.86
C PHE A 43 -3.48 5.73 -11.66
N GLY A 44 -3.71 6.42 -10.53
CA GLY A 44 -4.99 7.06 -10.25
C GLY A 44 -5.36 8.16 -11.26
N GLN A 45 -4.37 8.91 -11.76
CA GLN A 45 -4.59 9.91 -12.81
C GLN A 45 -5.00 9.27 -14.13
N VAL A 46 -4.25 8.26 -14.59
CA VAL A 46 -4.56 7.53 -15.84
C VAL A 46 -5.91 6.84 -15.76
N TYR A 47 -6.21 6.19 -14.63
CA TYR A 47 -7.50 5.54 -14.40
C TYR A 47 -8.67 6.53 -14.55
N LYS A 48 -8.56 7.70 -13.90
CA LYS A 48 -9.61 8.73 -13.98
C LYS A 48 -9.76 9.31 -15.39
N GLU A 49 -8.65 9.60 -16.06
CA GLU A 49 -8.66 10.10 -17.43
C GLU A 49 -9.39 9.14 -18.37
N ILE A 50 -9.09 7.85 -18.28
CA ILE A 50 -9.76 6.84 -19.10
C ILE A 50 -11.23 6.72 -18.67
N ALA A 51 -11.52 6.55 -17.38
CA ALA A 51 -12.89 6.35 -16.90
C ALA A 51 -13.84 7.52 -17.24
N LEU A 52 -13.33 8.75 -17.29
CA LEU A 52 -14.16 9.95 -17.50
C LEU A 52 -14.17 10.43 -18.95
N ASN A 53 -13.10 10.21 -19.71
CA ASN A 53 -12.94 10.76 -21.06
C ASN A 53 -12.99 9.71 -22.17
N TYR A 54 -13.26 8.44 -21.84
CA TYR A 54 -13.47 7.42 -22.87
C TYR A 54 -14.81 7.61 -23.60
N VAL A 55 -14.86 7.12 -24.83
CA VAL A 55 -16.00 7.29 -25.75
C VAL A 55 -17.23 6.51 -25.28
N ASP A 56 -17.01 5.33 -24.70
CA ASP A 56 -18.05 4.45 -24.20
C ASP A 56 -18.15 4.51 -22.67
N GLU A 57 -19.32 4.17 -22.12
CA GLU A 57 -19.52 4.08 -20.68
C GLU A 57 -18.66 2.94 -20.10
N ILE A 58 -17.77 3.31 -19.16
CA ILE A 58 -16.89 2.36 -18.48
C ILE A 58 -17.50 1.98 -17.13
N ASP A 59 -17.67 0.67 -16.94
CA ASP A 59 -17.96 0.07 -15.63
C ASP A 59 -16.69 0.13 -14.76
N ALA A 60 -16.66 1.09 -13.84
CA ALA A 60 -15.51 1.37 -12.98
C ALA A 60 -15.04 0.15 -12.18
N ASP A 61 -15.99 -0.64 -11.66
CA ASP A 61 -15.69 -1.82 -10.84
C ASP A 61 -14.98 -2.88 -11.70
N LYS A 62 -15.53 -3.19 -12.88
CA LYS A 62 -14.90 -4.15 -13.80
C LYS A 62 -13.56 -3.66 -14.34
N PHE A 63 -13.44 -2.37 -14.63
CA PHE A 63 -12.21 -1.80 -15.15
C PHE A 63 -11.08 -1.86 -14.12
N MET A 64 -11.38 -1.59 -12.85
CA MET A 64 -10.44 -1.77 -11.75
C MET A 64 -10.04 -3.24 -11.59
N THR A 65 -11.01 -4.17 -11.59
CA THR A 65 -10.73 -5.61 -11.50
C THR A 65 -9.80 -6.09 -12.62
N ALA A 66 -10.06 -5.69 -13.86
CA ALA A 66 -9.18 -6.02 -14.99
C ALA A 66 -7.75 -5.47 -14.82
N GLY A 67 -7.60 -4.27 -14.25
CA GLY A 67 -6.29 -3.72 -13.89
C GLY A 67 -5.56 -4.55 -12.84
N ILE A 68 -6.28 -5.02 -11.81
CA ILE A 68 -5.73 -5.89 -10.76
C ILE A 68 -5.30 -7.23 -11.36
N GLU A 69 -6.16 -7.88 -12.15
CA GLU A 69 -5.83 -9.14 -12.83
C GLU A 69 -4.60 -9.00 -13.74
N GLY A 70 -4.50 -7.88 -14.47
CA GLY A 70 -3.33 -7.56 -15.27
C GLY A 70 -2.05 -7.46 -14.42
N MET A 71 -2.10 -6.79 -13.27
CA MET A 71 -0.96 -6.74 -12.34
C MET A 71 -0.59 -8.13 -11.81
N LEU A 72 -1.58 -8.92 -11.36
CA LEU A 72 -1.36 -10.26 -10.79
C LEU A 72 -0.80 -11.26 -11.80
N SER A 73 -1.16 -11.12 -13.09
CA SER A 73 -0.64 -11.97 -14.17
C SER A 73 0.88 -11.97 -14.29
N THR A 74 1.55 -10.93 -13.77
CA THR A 74 3.01 -10.78 -13.79
C THR A 74 3.73 -11.43 -12.61
N LEU A 75 3.02 -11.77 -11.53
CA LEU A 75 3.62 -12.37 -10.34
C LEU A 75 3.74 -13.89 -10.50
N ASP A 76 2.61 -14.58 -10.58
CA ASP A 76 2.56 -16.03 -10.73
C ASP A 76 1.18 -16.52 -11.24
N PRO A 77 1.10 -17.73 -11.85
CA PRO A 77 -0.16 -18.25 -12.41
C PRO A 77 -1.24 -18.64 -11.39
N TYR A 78 -0.92 -18.68 -10.10
CA TYR A 78 -1.83 -19.13 -9.04
C TYR A 78 -2.42 -17.97 -8.24
N THR A 79 -1.79 -16.80 -8.27
CA THR A 79 -2.28 -15.58 -7.64
C THR A 79 -3.40 -14.98 -8.50
N ASN A 80 -4.63 -15.17 -8.05
CA ASN A 80 -5.82 -14.63 -8.68
C ASN A 80 -6.56 -13.70 -7.72
N TYR A 81 -7.17 -12.65 -8.28
CA TYR A 81 -8.07 -11.79 -7.54
C TYR A 81 -9.42 -12.51 -7.36
N ILE A 82 -9.96 -12.51 -6.15
CA ILE A 82 -11.29 -13.09 -5.86
C ILE A 82 -12.20 -11.97 -5.39
N ASP A 83 -13.22 -11.65 -6.18
CA ASP A 83 -14.24 -10.67 -5.83
C ASP A 83 -15.17 -11.20 -4.73
N GLU A 84 -15.86 -10.31 -4.01
CA GLU A 84 -16.74 -10.69 -2.90
C GLU A 84 -17.79 -11.74 -3.30
N LYS A 85 -18.34 -11.64 -4.51
CA LYS A 85 -19.33 -12.59 -5.03
C LYS A 85 -18.75 -13.99 -5.24
N SER A 86 -17.51 -14.10 -5.71
CA SER A 86 -16.84 -15.40 -5.85
C SER A 86 -16.36 -15.94 -4.51
N ARG A 87 -16.04 -15.09 -3.54
CA ARG A 87 -15.73 -15.53 -2.17
C ARG A 87 -16.93 -16.22 -1.54
N ASP A 88 -18.13 -15.68 -1.69
CA ASP A 88 -19.35 -16.30 -1.17
C ASP A 88 -19.57 -17.70 -1.79
N GLN A 89 -19.33 -17.88 -3.08
CA GLN A 89 -19.41 -19.19 -3.73
C GLN A 89 -18.32 -20.15 -3.23
N MET A 90 -17.11 -19.65 -3.04
CA MET A 90 -15.99 -20.43 -2.50
C MET A 90 -16.27 -20.87 -1.06
N ASP A 91 -16.85 -19.99 -0.25
CA ASP A 91 -17.27 -20.28 1.12
C ASP A 91 -18.43 -21.27 1.13
N LEU A 92 -19.38 -21.21 0.20
CA LEU A 92 -20.45 -22.21 0.06
C LEU A 92 -19.91 -23.62 -0.26
N ILE A 93 -18.88 -23.71 -1.11
CA ILE A 93 -18.19 -24.96 -1.44
C ILE A 93 -17.36 -25.46 -0.25
N THR A 94 -16.62 -24.56 0.42
CA THR A 94 -15.69 -24.89 1.51
C THR A 94 -16.41 -25.20 2.83
N THR A 95 -17.53 -24.53 3.10
CA THR A 95 -18.39 -24.81 4.27
C THR A 95 -19.30 -26.02 4.07
N GLY A 96 -19.22 -26.69 2.91
CA GLY A 96 -19.93 -27.95 2.64
C GLY A 96 -21.44 -27.78 2.49
N LYS A 97 -21.95 -26.56 2.25
CA LYS A 97 -23.38 -26.34 1.97
C LYS A 97 -23.79 -26.80 0.56
N TYR A 98 -22.82 -27.05 -0.31
CA TYR A 98 -22.99 -27.71 -1.61
C TYR A 98 -22.70 -29.22 -1.48
N GLY A 99 -23.59 -29.97 -0.84
CA GLY A 99 -23.39 -31.41 -0.65
C GLY A 99 -24.62 -32.12 -0.11
N GLY A 100 -25.77 -32.01 -0.79
CA GLY A 100 -26.96 -32.70 -0.30
C GLY A 100 -28.22 -32.69 -1.17
N SER A 101 -28.20 -32.12 -2.38
CA SER A 101 -29.27 -32.36 -3.35
C SER A 101 -28.81 -33.46 -4.30
N GLY A 102 -28.96 -34.71 -3.84
CA GLY A 102 -29.05 -35.84 -4.76
C GLY A 102 -30.22 -35.58 -5.70
N PHE A 103 -29.92 -35.35 -6.96
CA PHE A 103 -30.94 -35.42 -7.99
C PHE A 103 -31.32 -36.91 -8.18
N PRO A 104 -32.63 -37.22 -8.29
CA PRO A 104 -33.16 -38.59 -8.31
C PRO A 104 -32.71 -39.40 -9.53
#